data_AF-A0A965RPT2-F1
#
_entry.id   AF-A0A965RPT2-F1
#
_cell.length_a   1.000
_cell.length_b   1.000
_cell.length_c   1.000
_cell.angle_alpha   90.00
_cell.angle_beta   90.00
_cell.angle_gamma   90.00
#
_symmetry.space_group_name_H-M   'P 1'
#
loop_
_entity.id
_entity.type
_entity.pdbx_description
1 polymer ?
#
loop_
_entity_poly.entity_id
_entity_poly.type
_entity_poly.pdbx_seq_one_letter_code
_entity_poly.pdbx_strand_id
1 'polypeptide(L)'
;MATRAKWIITLEKLMDAQGVTPRSLSLQAGLNETAVRDILMGRAKFPRYDTLKSIADVLGTTPAFLMGDDKTKTDLAKGKIPDPAQLELLTEIIARASEVNGGLKKQARPKEFAASVMAIYKKLLADGGKQASKDVGKHVVLKFKTQKR
;
A
#
# COMPACT_ATOMS: atom_id res chain seq x y z
N MET A 1 11.40 -13.01 -26.15
CA MET A 1 11.46 -11.60 -25.72
C MET A 1 11.12 -11.53 -24.24
N ALA A 2 11.92 -10.85 -23.41
CA ALA A 2 11.65 -10.76 -21.98
C ALA A 2 10.41 -9.87 -21.73
N THR A 3 9.42 -10.40 -21.03
CA THR A 3 8.21 -9.65 -20.65
C THR A 3 8.58 -8.53 -19.69
N ARG A 4 8.52 -7.27 -20.14
CA ARG A 4 8.69 -6.09 -19.28
C ARG A 4 7.53 -5.98 -18.29
N ALA A 5 7.82 -5.62 -17.05
CA ALA A 5 6.78 -5.45 -16.03
C ALA A 5 5.85 -4.28 -16.39
N LYS A 6 4.54 -4.44 -16.18
CA LYS A 6 3.53 -3.44 -16.53
C LYS A 6 3.76 -2.07 -15.88
N TRP A 7 4.27 -2.04 -14.66
CA TRP A 7 4.56 -0.80 -13.94
C TRP A 7 5.73 -0.02 -14.57
N ILE A 8 6.70 -0.70 -15.19
CA ILE A 8 7.80 -0.06 -15.93
C ILE A 8 7.24 0.69 -17.15
N ILE A 9 6.29 0.07 -17.86
CA ILE A 9 5.60 0.71 -19.00
C ILE A 9 4.82 1.95 -18.52
N THR A 10 4.21 1.88 -17.33
CA THR A 10 3.47 3.00 -16.75
C THR A 10 4.41 4.14 -16.36
N LEU A 11 5.57 3.81 -15.78
CA LEU A 11 6.62 4.76 -15.45
C LEU A 11 7.14 5.49 -16.70
N GLU A 12 7.48 4.76 -17.77
CA GLU A 12 7.94 5.34 -19.05
C GLU A 12 6.89 6.34 -19.60
N LYS A 13 5.61 5.96 -19.60
CA LYS A 13 4.53 6.85 -20.06
C LYS A 13 4.40 8.13 -19.24
N LEU A 14 4.52 8.05 -17.92
CA LEU A 14 4.46 9.23 -17.05
C LEU A 14 5.68 10.14 -17.27
N MET A 15 6.85 9.54 -17.48
CA MET A 15 8.06 10.28 -17.77
C MET A 15 7.96 11.04 -19.10
N ASP A 16 7.48 10.37 -20.15
CA ASP A 16 7.25 10.98 -21.46
C ASP A 16 6.22 12.10 -21.40
N ALA A 17 5.11 11.88 -20.68
CA ALA A 17 4.06 12.88 -20.52
C ALA A 17 4.53 14.16 -19.81
N GLN A 18 5.53 14.05 -18.93
CA GLN A 18 6.09 15.18 -18.19
C GLN A 18 7.42 15.69 -18.76
N GLY A 19 7.93 15.07 -19.84
CA GLY A 19 9.22 15.43 -20.43
C GLY A 19 10.43 15.21 -19.50
N VAL A 20 10.32 14.32 -18.52
CA VAL A 20 11.39 14.07 -17.54
C VAL A 20 12.28 12.92 -17.96
N THR A 21 13.60 13.14 -17.91
CA THR A 21 14.58 12.09 -18.23
C THR A 21 14.80 11.15 -17.03
N PRO A 22 15.23 9.89 -17.23
CA PRO A 22 15.51 8.96 -16.12
C PRO A 22 16.50 9.51 -15.10
N ARG A 23 17.52 10.23 -15.59
CA ARG A 23 18.54 10.88 -14.77
C ARG A 23 17.91 11.98 -13.91
N SER A 24 17.15 12.89 -14.53
CA SER A 24 16.50 14.00 -13.85
C SER A 24 15.51 13.49 -12.79
N LEU A 25 14.69 12.49 -13.15
CA LEU A 25 13.76 11.85 -12.20
C LEU A 25 14.48 11.20 -11.03
N SER A 26 15.60 10.51 -11.25
CA SER A 26 16.39 9.91 -10.17
C SER A 26 16.88 10.96 -9.18
N LEU A 27 17.43 12.08 -9.68
CA LEU A 27 17.96 13.16 -8.84
C LEU A 27 16.84 13.88 -8.08
N GLN A 28 15.72 14.20 -8.74
CA GLN A 28 14.57 14.83 -8.11
C GLN A 28 13.93 13.94 -7.03
N ALA A 29 13.97 12.62 -7.21
CA ALA A 29 13.48 11.65 -6.23
C ALA A 29 14.48 11.38 -5.09
N GLY A 30 15.63 12.05 -5.07
CA GLY A 30 16.67 11.83 -4.05
C GLY A 30 17.32 10.44 -4.13
N LEU A 31 17.33 9.84 -5.32
CA LEU A 31 17.92 8.52 -5.58
C LEU A 31 19.31 8.67 -6.21
N ASN A 32 20.02 7.53 -6.34
CA ASN A 32 21.22 7.48 -7.16
C ASN A 32 20.88 7.82 -8.62
N GLU A 33 21.73 8.59 -9.30
CA GLU A 33 21.59 9.09 -10.67
C GLU A 33 21.21 8.00 -11.70
N THR A 34 21.63 6.74 -11.46
CA THR A 34 21.32 5.60 -12.34
C THR A 34 20.09 4.80 -11.94
N ALA A 35 19.48 5.08 -10.78
CA ALA A 35 18.45 4.24 -10.17
C ALA A 35 17.24 4.01 -11.08
N VAL A 36 16.68 5.07 -11.66
CA VAL A 36 15.56 4.94 -12.61
C VAL A 36 16.00 4.22 -13.87
N ARG A 37 17.22 4.45 -14.38
CA ARG A 37 17.74 3.72 -15.54
C ARG A 37 17.84 2.21 -15.27
N ASP A 38 18.37 1.83 -14.11
CA ASP A 38 18.50 0.43 -13.70
C ASP A 38 17.12 -0.25 -13.53
N ILE A 39 16.13 0.50 -13.03
CA ILE A 39 14.71 0.11 -12.98
C ILE A 39 14.18 -0.16 -14.40
N LEU A 40 14.35 0.78 -15.33
CA LEU A 40 13.85 0.66 -16.71
C LEU A 40 14.49 -0.49 -17.48
N MET A 41 15.75 -0.81 -17.16
CA MET A 41 16.47 -1.97 -17.69
C MET A 41 16.06 -3.29 -17.04
N GLY A 42 15.18 -3.27 -16.04
CA GLY A 42 14.68 -4.45 -15.36
C GLY A 42 15.67 -5.09 -14.38
N ARG A 43 16.75 -4.38 -14.02
CA ARG A 43 17.72 -4.84 -13.00
C ARG A 43 17.10 -4.81 -11.61
N ALA A 44 16.17 -3.90 -11.38
CA ALA A 44 15.35 -3.84 -10.18
C ALA A 44 13.88 -4.19 -10.51
N LYS A 45 13.51 -5.47 -10.37
CA LYS A 45 12.14 -5.96 -10.65
C LYS A 45 11.07 -5.38 -9.72
N PHE A 46 11.44 -5.15 -8.46
CA PHE A 46 10.55 -4.65 -7.40
C PHE A 46 11.31 -3.67 -6.51
N PRO A 47 11.24 -2.36 -6.78
CA PRO A 47 11.82 -1.36 -5.90
C PRO A 47 11.12 -1.39 -4.53
N ARG A 48 11.82 -0.92 -3.50
CA ARG A 48 11.19 -0.76 -2.19
C ARG A 48 10.10 0.30 -2.26
N TYR A 49 9.15 0.22 -1.32
CA TYR A 49 8.04 1.18 -1.23
C TYR A 49 8.55 2.62 -1.16
N ASP A 50 9.58 2.89 -0.36
CA ASP A 50 10.17 4.23 -0.24
C ASP A 50 10.69 4.76 -1.58
N THR A 51 11.35 3.90 -2.37
CA THR A 51 11.83 4.25 -3.72
C THR A 51 10.68 4.55 -4.66
N LEU A 52 9.63 3.71 -4.65
CA LEU A 52 8.42 3.95 -5.45
C LEU A 52 7.71 5.23 -5.03
N LYS A 53 7.67 5.52 -3.73
CA LYS A 53 7.08 6.73 -3.17
C LYS A 53 7.83 7.97 -3.63
N SER A 54 9.16 8.00 -3.51
CA SER A 54 9.94 9.14 -3.99
C SER A 54 9.76 9.40 -5.49
N ILE A 55 9.70 8.34 -6.30
CA ILE A 55 9.42 8.47 -7.74
C ILE A 55 7.99 8.98 -7.99
N ALA A 56 7.02 8.45 -7.26
CA ALA A 56 5.62 8.85 -7.37
C ALA A 56 5.40 10.32 -6.97
N ASP A 57 6.06 10.77 -5.90
CA ASP A 57 5.97 12.13 -5.38
C ASP A 57 6.47 13.13 -6.45
N VAL A 58 7.58 12.85 -7.14
CA VAL A 58 8.09 13.69 -8.26
C VAL A 58 7.14 13.68 -9.45
N LEU A 59 6.57 12.53 -9.79
CA LEU A 59 5.64 12.39 -10.91
C LEU A 59 4.21 12.85 -10.58
N GLY A 60 3.95 13.35 -9.37
CA GLY A 60 2.62 13.79 -8.94
C GLY A 60 1.58 12.66 -8.93
N THR A 61 1.98 11.44 -8.59
CA THR A 61 1.12 10.26 -8.58
C THR A 61 1.26 9.47 -7.28
N THR A 62 0.71 8.26 -7.22
CA THR A 62 0.86 7.36 -6.07
C THR A 62 1.62 6.09 -6.44
N PRO A 63 2.32 5.44 -5.50
CA PRO A 63 2.95 4.13 -5.74
C PRO A 63 1.98 3.07 -6.29
N ALA A 64 0.73 3.08 -5.80
CA ALA A 64 -0.31 2.15 -6.25
C ALA A 64 -0.68 2.36 -7.73
N PHE A 65 -0.76 3.62 -8.18
CA PHE A 65 -1.01 3.95 -9.57
C PHE A 65 0.14 3.52 -10.48
N LEU A 66 1.39 3.83 -10.09
CA LEU A 66 2.60 3.43 -10.81
C LEU A 66 2.69 1.92 -11.00
N MET A 67 2.33 1.16 -9.96
CA MET A 67 2.35 -0.31 -9.96
C MET A 67 1.25 -0.93 -10.85
N GLY A 68 0.33 -0.13 -11.39
CA GLY A 68 -0.63 -0.58 -12.38
C GLY A 68 -1.71 -1.49 -11.83
N ASP A 69 -2.09 -1.30 -10.56
CA ASP A 69 -3.21 -2.00 -9.95
C ASP A 69 -4.52 -1.41 -10.52
N ASP A 70 -4.93 -1.94 -11.68
CA ASP A 70 -6.14 -1.53 -12.43
C ASP A 70 -7.41 -1.65 -11.58
N LYS A 71 -7.39 -2.51 -10.56
CA LYS A 71 -8.48 -2.62 -9.59
C LYS A 71 -8.62 -1.30 -8.86
N THR A 72 -7.52 -0.70 -8.39
CA THR A 72 -7.52 0.60 -7.71
C THR A 72 -8.13 1.69 -8.57
N LYS A 73 -7.82 1.77 -9.88
CA LYS A 73 -8.37 2.82 -10.77
C LYS A 73 -9.86 2.63 -11.05
N THR A 74 -10.29 1.38 -11.15
CA THR A 74 -11.71 1.01 -11.32
C THR A 74 -12.49 1.21 -10.01
N ASP A 75 -11.87 0.96 -8.86
CA ASP A 75 -12.46 1.16 -7.53
C ASP A 75 -12.46 2.65 -7.13
N LEU A 76 -11.43 3.43 -7.53
CA LEU A 76 -11.36 4.90 -7.49
C LEU A 76 -12.55 5.51 -8.23
N ALA A 77 -12.71 5.15 -9.51
CA ALA A 77 -13.77 5.66 -10.36
C ALA A 77 -15.19 5.21 -9.91
N LYS A 78 -15.28 4.13 -9.12
CA LYS A 78 -16.55 3.60 -8.57
C LYS A 78 -16.81 4.05 -7.13
N GLY A 79 -16.04 4.99 -6.57
CA GLY A 79 -16.23 5.48 -5.21
C GLY A 79 -16.04 4.40 -4.12
N LYS A 80 -15.28 3.34 -4.41
CA LYS A 80 -14.98 2.21 -3.51
C LYS A 80 -13.68 2.39 -2.74
N ILE A 81 -13.07 3.58 -2.76
CA ILE A 81 -12.02 3.87 -1.80
C ILE A 81 -12.68 4.12 -0.46
N PRO A 82 -12.29 3.37 0.58
CA PRO A 82 -12.67 3.74 1.91
C PRO A 82 -12.10 5.13 2.19
N ASP A 83 -12.97 6.08 2.52
CA ASP A 83 -12.69 7.48 2.88
C ASP A 83 -11.30 7.66 3.55
N PRO A 84 -10.51 8.72 3.31
CA PRO A 84 -9.16 8.84 3.87
C PRO A 84 -9.04 8.53 5.37
N ALA A 85 -10.07 8.82 6.19
CA ALA A 85 -10.10 8.45 7.60
C ALA A 85 -10.26 6.93 7.82
N GLN A 86 -10.86 6.22 6.88
CA GLN A 86 -10.96 4.77 6.84
C GLN A 86 -9.64 4.07 6.45
N LEU A 87 -8.79 4.71 5.63
CA LEU A 87 -7.42 4.22 5.36
C LEU A 87 -6.52 4.37 6.59
N GLU A 88 -6.63 5.47 7.33
CA GLU A 88 -5.95 5.63 8.63
C GLU A 88 -6.44 4.59 9.64
N LEU A 89 -7.76 4.35 9.70
CA LEU A 89 -8.34 3.33 10.57
C LEU A 89 -7.84 1.92 10.21
N LEU A 90 -7.77 1.58 8.92
CA LEU A 90 -7.23 0.29 8.45
C LEU A 90 -5.75 0.14 8.80
N THR A 91 -4.96 1.19 8.61
CA THR A 91 -3.53 1.21 8.93
C THR A 91 -3.31 1.00 10.43
N GLU A 92 -4.10 1.68 11.26
CA GLU A 92 -4.07 1.54 12.73
C GLU A 92 -4.51 0.12 13.19
N ILE A 93 -5.54 -0.45 12.57
CA ILE A 93 -5.97 -1.83 12.86
C ILE A 93 -4.87 -2.83 12.48
N ILE A 94 -4.20 -2.66 11.33
CA ILE A 94 -3.12 -3.55 10.88
C ILE A 94 -1.91 -3.43 11.81
N ALA A 95 -1.52 -2.21 12.21
CA ALA A 95 -0.42 -1.96 13.13
C ALA A 95 -0.68 -2.64 14.49
N ARG A 96 -1.84 -2.37 15.12
CA ARG A 96 -2.19 -2.98 16.41
C ARG A 96 -2.41 -4.49 16.34
N ALA A 97 -3.00 -5.00 15.26
CA ALA A 97 -3.14 -6.44 15.07
C ALA A 97 -1.77 -7.12 14.92
N SER A 98 -0.79 -6.44 14.33
CA SER A 98 0.58 -6.93 14.20
C SER A 98 1.34 -6.88 15.53
N GLU A 99 1.10 -5.87 16.36
CA GLU A 99 1.66 -5.74 17.72
C GLU A 99 1.12 -6.81 18.68
N VAL A 100 -0.20 -7.05 18.68
CA VAL A 100 -0.82 -8.14 19.45
C VAL A 100 -0.35 -9.52 18.94
N ASN A 101 -0.05 -9.63 17.64
CA ASN A 101 0.59 -10.81 17.04
C ASN A 101 2.11 -10.91 17.26
N GLY A 102 2.72 -9.99 18.01
CA GLY A 102 4.13 -10.08 18.40
C GLY A 102 4.49 -11.41 19.11
N GLY A 103 3.48 -12.13 19.64
CA GLY A 103 3.64 -13.47 20.23
C GLY A 103 3.24 -14.66 19.32
N LEU A 104 2.76 -14.46 18.09
CA LEU A 104 2.25 -15.52 17.22
C LEU A 104 2.83 -15.41 15.79
N LYS A 105 4.15 -15.28 15.66
CA LYS A 105 4.86 -15.39 14.36
C LYS A 105 4.71 -16.76 13.66
N LYS A 106 3.78 -17.64 14.06
CA LYS A 106 3.73 -19.02 13.55
C LYS A 106 2.38 -19.64 13.16
N GLN A 107 1.21 -18.97 13.25
CA GLN A 107 -0.04 -19.74 13.05
C GLN A 107 -1.18 -19.15 12.20
N ALA A 108 -1.17 -17.89 11.77
CA ALA A 108 -2.21 -17.40 10.84
C ALA A 108 -1.66 -17.30 9.42
N ARG A 109 -2.29 -17.95 8.43
CA ARG A 109 -1.94 -17.75 7.02
C ARG A 109 -2.28 -16.30 6.63
N PRO A 110 -1.54 -15.64 5.71
CA PRO A 110 -1.77 -14.24 5.33
C PRO A 110 -3.23 -13.90 4.98
N LYS A 111 -3.96 -14.87 4.40
CA LYS A 111 -5.39 -14.74 4.06
C LYS A 111 -6.31 -14.68 5.28
N GLU A 112 -6.00 -15.41 6.35
CA GLU A 112 -6.79 -15.46 7.59
C GLU A 112 -6.57 -14.20 8.42
N PHE A 113 -5.35 -13.67 8.41
CA PHE A 113 -5.03 -12.38 8.99
C PHE A 113 -5.80 -11.25 8.29
N ALA A 114 -5.75 -11.21 6.96
CA ALA A 114 -6.50 -10.24 6.16
C ALA A 114 -8.01 -10.32 6.42
N ALA A 115 -8.59 -11.54 6.49
CA ALA A 115 -9.99 -11.73 6.82
C ALA A 115 -10.35 -11.22 8.23
N SER A 116 -9.44 -11.41 9.19
CA SER A 116 -9.63 -10.96 10.57
C SER A 116 -9.61 -9.44 10.71
N VAL A 117 -8.66 -8.77 10.04
CA VAL A 117 -8.56 -7.31 9.93
C VAL A 117 -9.81 -6.73 9.28
N MET A 118 -10.22 -7.28 8.14
CA MET A 118 -11.42 -6.82 7.42
C MET A 118 -12.70 -6.96 8.24
N ALA A 119 -12.81 -8.01 9.05
CA ALA A 119 -13.97 -8.19 9.93
C ALA A 119 -13.96 -7.24 11.15
N ILE A 120 -12.79 -6.81 11.64
CA ILE A 120 -12.70 -5.75 12.66
C ILE A 120 -13.13 -4.41 12.04
N TYR A 121 -12.58 -4.11 10.87
CA TYR A 121 -12.90 -2.91 10.12
C TYR A 121 -14.41 -2.78 9.82
N LYS A 122 -15.05 -3.85 9.33
CA LYS A 122 -16.51 -3.86 9.09
C LYS A 122 -17.33 -3.62 10.35
N LYS A 123 -16.91 -4.17 11.50
CA LYS A 123 -17.62 -3.95 12.77
C LYS A 123 -17.51 -2.50 13.23
N LEU A 124 -16.32 -1.91 13.14
CA LEU A 124 -16.09 -0.52 13.53
C LEU A 124 -16.80 0.50 12.62
N LEU A 125 -16.99 0.17 11.34
CA LEU A 125 -17.81 0.99 10.43
C LEU A 125 -19.29 0.95 10.80
N ALA A 126 -19.81 -0.21 11.23
CA ALA A 126 -21.21 -0.36 11.63
C ALA A 126 -21.54 0.41 12.92
N ASP A 127 -20.54 0.61 13.80
CA ASP A 127 -20.69 1.29 15.10
C ASP A 127 -20.56 2.85 15.01
N GLY A 128 -20.52 3.43 13.80
CA GLY A 128 -20.49 4.88 13.61
C GLY A 128 -19.07 5.48 13.76
N GLY A 129 -18.31 5.45 12.66
CA GLY A 129 -16.85 5.63 12.56
C GLY A 129 -16.15 6.84 13.20
N LYS A 130 -16.84 7.77 13.88
CA LYS A 130 -16.19 8.90 14.59
C LYS A 130 -15.67 8.54 15.98
N GLN A 131 -16.24 7.53 16.65
CA GLN A 131 -15.75 7.05 17.97
C GLN A 131 -14.78 5.85 17.84
N ALA A 132 -14.76 5.20 16.68
CA ALA A 132 -14.08 3.93 16.42
C ALA A 132 -12.54 3.98 16.61
N SER A 133 -11.89 5.11 16.31
CA SER A 133 -10.42 5.27 16.42
C SER A 133 -9.92 5.12 17.88
N LYS A 134 -10.70 5.60 18.87
CA LYS A 134 -10.32 5.51 20.29
C LYS A 134 -10.44 4.10 20.86
N ASP A 135 -11.29 3.24 20.28
CA ASP A 135 -11.58 1.90 20.80
C ASP A 135 -11.01 0.74 19.96
N VAL A 136 -10.19 1.04 18.94
CA VAL A 136 -9.52 0.02 18.08
C VAL A 136 -8.75 -1.00 18.93
N GLY A 137 -7.98 -0.53 19.92
CA GLY A 137 -7.16 -1.40 20.76
C GLY A 137 -7.99 -2.45 21.53
N LYS A 138 -9.15 -2.05 22.07
CA LYS A 138 -10.05 -2.97 22.78
C LYS A 138 -10.63 -4.04 21.86
N HIS A 139 -11.04 -3.66 20.66
CA HIS A 139 -11.65 -4.57 19.67
C HIS A 139 -10.65 -5.58 19.10
N VAL A 140 -9.42 -5.13 18.83
CA VAL A 140 -8.32 -6.02 18.41
C VAL A 140 -8.03 -7.02 19.53
N VAL A 141 -7.80 -6.55 20.77
CA VAL A 141 -7.47 -7.43 21.91
C VAL A 141 -8.59 -8.44 22.19
N LEU A 142 -9.86 -8.03 22.18
CA LEU A 142 -11.01 -8.92 22.41
C LEU A 142 -11.08 -10.06 21.40
N LYS A 143 -10.85 -9.78 20.11
CA LYS A 143 -10.95 -10.77 19.03
C LYS A 143 -9.77 -11.73 18.99
N PHE A 144 -8.56 -11.24 19.26
CA PHE A 144 -7.36 -12.07 19.26
C PHE A 144 -7.13 -12.81 20.60
N LYS A 145 -7.74 -12.39 21.72
CA LYS A 145 -7.78 -13.19 22.97
C LYS A 145 -8.80 -14.34 22.92
N THR A 146 -9.92 -14.17 22.21
CA THR A 146 -10.97 -15.21 22.12
C THR A 146 -10.59 -16.42 21.26
N GLN A 147 -9.54 -16.32 20.43
CA GLN A 147 -9.00 -17.45 19.66
C GLN A 147 -7.98 -18.31 20.43
N LYS A 148 -7.75 -18.04 21.72
CA LYS A 148 -6.77 -18.75 22.56
C LYS A 148 -7.39 -19.73 23.57
N ARG A 149 -8.63 -20.19 23.33
CA ARG A 149 -9.28 -21.26 24.09
C ARG A 149 -9.58 -22.45 23.19
#